data_AF-A0A7C4GXR4-F1
#
_entry.id   AF-A0A7C4GXR4-F1
#
_cell.length_a   1.000
_cell.length_b   1.000
_cell.length_c   1.000
_cell.angle_alpha   90.00
_cell.angle_beta   90.00
_cell.angle_gamma   90.00
#
_symmetry.space_group_name_H-M   'P 1'
#
loop_
_entity.id
_entity.type
_entity.pdbx_description
1 polymer ?
#
loop_
_entity_poly.entity_id
_entity_poly.type
_entity_poly.pdbx_seq_one_letter_code
_entity_poly.pdbx_strand_id
1 'polypeptide(L)'
;MPVCLSNEMKNTKIYDPEYIRSTVLRAYGERIDISGKIARSTRIVRARSIYLAKIDKVFSLLADLVGRCARLPRSSSMHPFYAEIALIASEKMYDNLIDRCR
;
A
#
# COMPACT_ATOMS: atom_id res chain seq x y z
N MET A 1 -8.90 -25.92 0.88
CA MET A 1 -7.57 -26.32 1.37
C MET A 1 -6.93 -25.12 2.04
N PRO A 2 -6.34 -25.24 3.23
CA PRO A 2 -5.67 -24.11 3.88
C PRO A 2 -4.44 -23.73 3.05
N VAL A 3 -4.39 -22.47 2.61
CA VAL A 3 -3.24 -21.95 1.87
C VAL A 3 -2.08 -21.85 2.85
N CYS A 4 -0.95 -22.51 2.56
CA CYS A 4 0.23 -22.41 3.39
C CYS A 4 0.71 -20.96 3.45
N LEU A 5 0.99 -20.45 4.66
CA LEU A 5 1.52 -19.11 4.89
C LEU A 5 2.76 -18.81 4.03
N SER A 6 3.60 -19.82 3.81
CA SER A 6 4.77 -19.73 2.92
C SER A 6 4.43 -19.40 1.47
N ASN A 7 3.28 -19.85 0.96
CA ASN A 7 2.83 -19.51 -0.39
C ASN A 7 2.25 -18.09 -0.47
N GLU A 8 1.57 -17.62 0.59
CA GLU A 8 1.12 -16.22 0.65
C GLU A 8 2.29 -15.25 0.79
N MET A 9 3.29 -15.58 1.61
CA MET A 9 4.50 -14.76 1.76
C MET A 9 5.29 -14.66 0.45
N LYS A 10 5.40 -15.75 -0.33
CA LYS A 10 6.01 -15.72 -1.67
C LYS A 10 5.26 -14.82 -2.67
N ASN A 11 3.95 -14.68 -2.50
CA ASN A 11 3.10 -13.87 -3.37
C ASN A 11 2.93 -12.42 -2.87
N THR A 12 3.38 -12.12 -1.65
CA THR A 12 3.29 -10.77 -1.09
C THR A 12 4.35 -9.91 -1.77
N LYS A 13 3.96 -9.20 -2.82
CA LYS A 13 4.84 -8.32 -3.57
C LYS A 13 5.23 -7.12 -2.71
N ILE A 14 6.49 -7.10 -2.29
CA ILE A 14 7.16 -5.88 -1.88
C ILE A 14 7.41 -5.06 -3.15
N TYR A 15 6.79 -3.89 -3.25
CA TYR A 15 6.92 -3.04 -4.42
C TYR A 15 8.20 -2.21 -4.33
N ASP A 16 8.94 -2.15 -5.44
CA ASP A 16 10.09 -1.27 -5.57
C ASP A 16 9.67 0.22 -5.46
N PRO A 17 10.48 1.09 -4.83
CA PRO A 17 10.17 2.53 -4.73
C PRO A 17 9.84 3.20 -6.08
N GLU A 18 10.53 2.85 -7.17
CA GLU A 18 10.26 3.41 -8.49
C GLU A 18 8.95 2.88 -9.08
N TYR A 19 8.57 1.64 -8.75
CA TYR A 19 7.26 1.12 -9.11
C TYR A 19 6.13 1.87 -8.38
N ILE A 20 6.31 2.12 -7.07
CA ILE A 20 5.34 2.89 -6.27
C ILE A 20 5.21 4.30 -6.87
N ARG A 21 6.35 4.97 -7.11
CA ARG A 21 6.41 6.32 -7.67
C ARG A 21 5.71 6.42 -9.02
N SER A 22 6.05 5.56 -9.98
CA SER A 22 5.45 5.57 -11.31
C SER A 22 3.94 5.28 -11.27
N THR A 23 3.51 4.35 -10.42
CA THR A 23 2.10 4.01 -10.22
C THR A 23 1.31 5.18 -9.64
N VAL A 24 1.85 5.86 -8.62
CA VAL A 24 1.24 7.04 -8.01
C VAL A 24 1.14 8.20 -8.98
N LEU A 25 2.21 8.50 -9.72
CA LEU A 25 2.22 9.58 -10.72
C LEU A 25 1.21 9.32 -11.84
N ARG A 26 1.11 8.08 -12.29
CA ARG A 26 0.10 7.67 -13.27
C ARG A 26 -1.31 7.89 -12.72
N ALA A 27 -1.59 7.40 -11.51
CA ALA A 27 -2.90 7.55 -10.86
C ALA A 27 -3.27 9.03 -10.64
N TYR A 28 -2.29 9.86 -10.28
CA TYR A 28 -2.49 11.30 -10.15
C TYR A 28 -2.77 11.98 -11.50
N GLY A 29 -2.16 11.50 -12.59
CA GLY A 29 -2.38 11.99 -13.94
C GLY A 29 -3.77 11.69 -14.50
N GLU A 30 -4.45 10.67 -13.99
CA GLU A 30 -5.78 10.26 -14.46
C GLU A 30 -6.82 11.39 -14.32
N ARG A 31 -7.78 11.39 -15.24
CA ARG A 31 -8.91 12.33 -15.21
C ARG A 31 -9.84 11.96 -14.05
N ILE A 32 -10.33 12.98 -13.36
CA ILE A 32 -11.39 12.84 -12.36
C ILE A 32 -12.68 13.30 -13.01
N ASP A 33 -13.63 12.38 -13.13
CA ASP A 33 -14.98 12.72 -13.57
C ASP A 33 -15.74 13.37 -12.42
N ILE A 34 -16.28 14.55 -12.70
CA ILE A 34 -17.07 15.32 -11.75
C ILE A 34 -18.49 15.33 -12.28
N SER A 35 -19.45 14.94 -11.45
CA SER A 35 -20.86 14.90 -11.83
C SER A 35 -21.72 15.78 -10.92
N GLY A 36 -22.98 15.96 -11.32
CA GLY A 36 -24.01 16.60 -10.49
C GLY A 36 -23.75 18.08 -10.16
N LYS A 37 -24.03 18.46 -8.91
CA LYS A 37 -23.99 19.85 -8.44
C LYS A 37 -22.59 20.47 -8.54
N ILE A 38 -21.53 19.68 -8.34
CA ILE A 38 -20.14 20.17 -8.39
C ILE A 38 -19.77 20.54 -9.83
N ALA A 39 -20.19 19.76 -10.83
CA ALA A 39 -19.96 20.08 -12.24
C ALA A 39 -20.56 21.43 -12.66
N ARG A 40 -21.66 21.84 -12.03
CA ARG A 40 -22.35 23.12 -12.28
C ARG A 40 -21.83 24.28 -11.42
N SER A 41 -20.85 24.04 -10.55
CA SER A 41 -20.31 25.05 -9.63
C SER A 41 -19.28 25.98 -10.27
N THR A 42 -18.80 26.96 -9.51
CA THR A 42 -17.76 27.90 -9.98
C THR A 42 -16.47 27.16 -10.34
N ARG A 43 -15.65 27.77 -11.22
CA ARG A 43 -14.38 27.18 -11.66
C ARG A 43 -13.46 26.83 -10.48
N ILE A 44 -13.43 27.68 -9.45
CA ILE A 44 -12.61 27.48 -8.25
C ILE A 44 -13.07 26.25 -7.47
N VAL A 45 -14.39 26.11 -7.25
CA VAL A 45 -14.96 24.97 -6.52
C VAL A 45 -14.68 23.66 -7.27
N ARG A 46 -14.91 23.64 -8.58
CA ARG A 46 -14.57 22.48 -9.42
C ARG A 46 -13.10 22.09 -9.32
N ALA A 47 -12.19 23.05 -9.48
CA ALA A 47 -10.75 22.77 -9.41
C ALA A 47 -10.36 22.17 -8.06
N ARG A 48 -10.84 22.75 -6.95
CA ARG A 48 -10.60 22.22 -5.60
C ARG A 48 -11.10 20.78 -5.45
N SER A 49 -12.32 20.49 -5.91
CA SER A 49 -12.88 19.13 -5.84
C SER A 49 -12.06 18.11 -6.65
N ILE A 50 -11.57 18.48 -7.83
CA ILE A 50 -10.67 17.62 -8.62
C ILE A 50 -9.39 17.31 -7.84
N TYR A 51 -8.72 18.35 -7.33
CA TYR A 51 -7.43 18.16 -6.66
C TYR A 51 -7.56 17.37 -5.35
N LEU A 52 -8.63 17.61 -4.58
CA LEU A 52 -8.93 16.81 -3.39
C LEU A 52 -9.14 15.33 -3.76
N ALA A 53 -9.98 15.05 -4.76
CA ALA A 53 -10.21 13.68 -5.20
C ALA A 53 -8.92 12.99 -5.71
N LYS A 54 -8.03 13.73 -6.38
CA LYS A 54 -6.72 13.21 -6.80
C LYS A 54 -5.84 12.87 -5.60
N ILE A 55 -5.78 13.74 -4.60
CA ILE A 55 -4.99 13.53 -3.37
C ILE A 55 -5.52 12.31 -2.62
N ASP A 56 -6.84 12.19 -2.40
CA ASP A 56 -7.46 11.07 -1.69
C ASP A 56 -7.19 9.73 -2.39
N LYS A 57 -7.27 9.72 -3.72
CA LYS A 57 -6.96 8.54 -4.53
C LYS A 57 -5.49 8.13 -4.39
N VAL A 58 -4.57 9.08 -4.47
CA VAL A 58 -3.13 8.82 -4.27
C VAL A 58 -2.85 8.32 -2.87
N PHE A 59 -3.45 8.93 -1.85
CA PHE A 59 -3.29 8.51 -0.46
C PHE A 59 -3.76 7.08 -0.25
N SER A 60 -4.96 6.75 -0.76
CA SER A 60 -5.52 5.40 -0.67
C SER A 60 -4.64 4.36 -1.36
N LEU A 61 -4.07 4.71 -2.52
CA LEU A 61 -3.14 3.84 -3.26
C LEU A 61 -1.83 3.63 -2.48
N LEU A 62 -1.24 4.70 -1.94
CA LEU A 62 -0.04 4.59 -1.10
C LEU A 62 -0.29 3.77 0.16
N ALA A 63 -1.45 3.95 0.80
CA ALA A 63 -1.83 3.20 1.98
C ALA A 63 -1.99 1.69 1.69
N ASP A 64 -2.47 1.30 0.51
CA ASP A 64 -2.53 -0.12 0.13
C ASP A 64 -1.15 -0.68 -0.23
N LEU A 65 -0.36 0.06 -1.03
CA LEU A 65 0.96 -0.39 -1.50
C LEU A 65 1.97 -0.49 -0.36
N VAL A 66 2.02 0.52 0.52
CA VAL A 66 3.00 0.63 1.62
C VAL A 66 2.44 0.06 2.92
N GLY A 67 1.14 0.26 3.18
CA GLY A 67 0.55 -0.09 4.47
C GLY A 67 0.60 -1.59 4.79
N ARG A 68 0.59 -2.46 3.77
CA ARG A 68 0.78 -3.90 3.97
C ARG A 68 2.12 -4.22 4.62
N CYS A 69 3.19 -3.55 4.20
CA CYS A 69 4.51 -3.72 4.81
C CYS A 69 4.67 -2.94 6.11
N ALA A 70 4.14 -1.72 6.20
CA ALA A 70 4.24 -0.92 7.42
C ALA A 70 3.55 -1.59 8.62
N ARG A 71 2.51 -2.39 8.38
CA ARG A 71 1.76 -3.12 9.42
C ARG A 71 2.40 -4.43 9.87
N LEU A 72 3.43 -4.92 9.18
CA LEU A 72 4.12 -6.15 9.62
C LEU A 72 4.90 -5.87 10.91
N PRO A 73 4.62 -6.60 12.02
CA PRO A 73 5.39 -6.46 13.25
C PRO A 73 6.78 -7.03 13.06
N ARG A 74 7.78 -6.51 13.78
CA ARG A 74 9.09 -7.18 13.89
C ARG A 74 8.95 -8.44 14.72
N SER A 75 9.76 -9.45 14.45
CA SER A 75 9.75 -10.71 15.20
C SER A 75 9.89 -10.49 16.72
N SER A 76 10.69 -9.50 17.14
CA SER A 76 10.90 -9.11 18.54
C SER A 76 9.67 -8.55 19.25
N SER A 77 8.69 -8.05 18.49
CA SER A 77 7.45 -7.49 19.02
C SER A 77 6.29 -8.49 19.05
N MET A 78 6.50 -9.70 18.52
CA MET A 78 5.50 -10.76 18.50
C MET A 78 5.60 -11.67 19.72
N HIS A 79 4.53 -12.40 20.00
CA HIS A 79 4.61 -13.52 20.94
C HIS A 79 5.60 -14.59 20.41
N PRO A 80 6.43 -15.22 21.27
CA PRO A 80 7.51 -16.14 20.85
C PRO A 80 7.08 -17.24 19.87
N PHE A 81 5.92 -17.85 20.13
CA PHE A 81 5.34 -18.88 19.24
C PHE A 81 5.14 -18.38 17.79
N TYR A 82 4.57 -17.19 17.60
CA TYR A 82 4.33 -16.66 16.26
C TYR A 82 5.62 -16.12 15.62
N ALA A 83 6.53 -15.57 16.42
CA ALA A 83 7.85 -15.16 15.96
C ALA A 83 8.64 -16.34 15.38
N GLU A 84 8.61 -17.49 16.06
CA GLU A 84 9.28 -18.71 15.62
C GLU A 84 8.70 -19.21 14.29
N ILE A 85 7.37 -19.25 14.15
CA ILE A 85 6.70 -19.62 12.88
C ILE A 85 7.13 -18.68 11.74
N ALA A 86 7.13 -17.36 11.97
CA ALA A 86 7.50 -16.38 10.96
C ALA A 86 8.98 -16.51 10.54
N LEU A 87 9.87 -16.75 11.50
CA LEU A 87 11.30 -16.97 11.24
C LEU A 87 11.54 -18.29 10.49
N ILE A 88 10.87 -19.38 10.86
CA ILE A 88 11.00 -20.66 10.15
C ILE A 88 10.46 -20.54 8.71
N ALA A 89 9.28 -19.96 8.54
CA ALA A 89 8.64 -19.81 7.24
C ALA A 89 9.42 -18.91 6.26
N SER A 90 10.27 -18.02 6.79
CA SER A 90 11.10 -17.08 6.04
C SER A 90 12.59 -17.45 6.00
N GLU A 91 12.98 -18.64 6.45
CA GLU A 91 14.40 -19.04 6.53
C GLU A 91 15.26 -18.02 7.32
N LYS A 92 14.71 -17.49 8.41
CA LYS A 92 15.28 -16.45 9.30
C LYS A 92 15.47 -15.07 8.65
N MET A 93 14.86 -14.84 7.49
CA MET A 93 14.96 -13.57 6.76
C MET A 93 13.84 -12.57 7.06
N TYR A 94 12.86 -12.92 7.92
CA TYR A 94 11.66 -12.13 8.17
C TYR A 94 11.94 -10.64 8.45
N ASP A 95 12.77 -10.32 9.45
CA ASP A 95 13.04 -8.93 9.81
C ASP A 95 13.82 -8.19 8.71
N ASN A 96 14.75 -8.86 8.02
CA ASN A 96 15.44 -8.30 6.86
C ASN A 96 14.48 -7.95 5.72
N LEU A 97 13.44 -8.77 5.51
CA LEU A 97 12.41 -8.51 4.51
C LEU A 97 11.51 -7.34 4.91
N ILE A 98 11.19 -7.20 6.20
CA ILE A 98 10.49 -6.01 6.72
C ILE A 98 11.33 -4.76 6.49
N ASP A 99 12.63 -4.81 6.81
CA ASP A 99 13.52 -3.67 6.66
C ASP A 99 13.71 -3.27 5.20
N ARG A 100 13.69 -4.23 4.26
CA ARG A 100 13.67 -3.93 2.81
C ARG A 100 12.36 -3.34 2.32
N CYS A 101 11.27 -3.49 3.06
CA CYS A 101 9.97 -2.96 2.68
C CYS A 101 9.65 -1.59 3.31
N ARG A 102 10.54 -1.06 4.15
CA ARG A 102 10.42 0.27 4.78
C ARG A 102 11.43 1.23 4.17
#